data_AF-A0A212K2S2-F1
#
_entry.id   AF-A0A212K2S2-F1
#
_cell.length_a   1.000
_cell.length_b   1.000
_cell.length_c   1.000
_cell.angle_alpha   90.00
_cell.angle_beta   90.00
_cell.angle_gamma   90.00
#
_symmetry.space_group_name_H-M   'P 1'
#
loop_
_entity.id
_entity.type
_entity.pdbx_description
1 polymer ?
#
loop_
_entity_poly.entity_id
_entity_poly.type
_entity_poly.pdbx_seq_one_letter_code
_entity_poly.pdbx_strand_id
1 'polypeptide(L)'
;MSLIVTGLRNGKSLEISAVFLCPRDEVLEAMRLQSAAAGKMGGISSGLGLWGSPGWVVGGMLAVGALEALASKSAYKEGVEIAQQAAHRMRTARENGKFIPVANISGLESPQPTDWVGRPEGRVVVRVNGVPLAQVDALCAANGIDPATVYVHRGLIGTKFLMDEIRVADTRNFIHTGTEFLTVLSDGEVIQVRWTDVTTYTCHP
;
A
#
# COMPACT_ATOMS: atom_id res chain seq x y z
N MET A 1 3.76 -12.96 -18.76
CA MET A 1 4.38 -13.17 -17.45
C MET A 1 3.33 -13.46 -16.38
N SER A 2 3.42 -14.65 -15.80
CA SER A 2 2.56 -15.15 -14.73
C SER A 2 3.42 -15.70 -13.60
N LEU A 3 2.96 -15.57 -12.36
CA LEU A 3 3.58 -16.20 -11.19
C LEU A 3 2.85 -17.51 -10.93
N ILE A 4 3.53 -18.65 -11.10
CA ILE A 4 2.92 -19.94 -10.81
C ILE A 4 3.33 -20.34 -9.40
N VAL A 5 2.36 -20.36 -8.50
CA VAL A 5 2.54 -20.88 -7.14
C VAL A 5 2.18 -22.36 -7.15
N THR A 6 3.17 -23.22 -6.94
CA THR A 6 3.00 -24.68 -6.96
C THR A 6 3.22 -25.22 -5.55
N GLY A 7 2.19 -25.81 -4.95
CA GLY A 7 2.30 -26.40 -3.61
C GLY A 7 1.66 -25.53 -2.52
N LEU A 8 0.40 -25.16 -2.73
CA LEU A 8 -0.49 -24.93 -1.60
C LEU A 8 -0.63 -26.24 -0.82
N ARG A 9 -0.90 -26.21 0.50
CA ARG A 9 -1.06 -27.42 1.35
C ARG A 9 -1.96 -28.53 0.79
N ASN A 10 -2.85 -28.21 -0.15
CA ASN A 10 -3.77 -29.13 -0.81
C ASN A 10 -3.24 -29.73 -2.13
N GLY A 11 -1.98 -29.46 -2.50
CA GLY A 11 -1.37 -29.94 -3.75
C GLY A 11 -1.81 -29.19 -5.01
N LYS A 12 -2.60 -28.11 -4.90
CA LYS A 12 -3.03 -27.31 -6.04
C LYS A 12 -1.94 -26.34 -6.48
N SER A 13 -1.88 -26.08 -7.79
CA SER A 13 -1.16 -24.96 -8.37
C SER A 13 -2.11 -23.78 -8.57
N LEU A 14 -1.60 -22.57 -8.39
CA LEU A 14 -2.30 -21.33 -8.65
C LEU A 14 -1.50 -20.49 -9.64
N GLU A 15 -2.10 -20.13 -10.77
CA GLU A 15 -1.51 -19.17 -11.70
C GLU A 15 -1.95 -17.75 -11.31
N ILE A 16 -1.01 -16.94 -10.87
CA ILE A 16 -1.26 -15.57 -10.42
C ILE A 16 -0.89 -14.61 -11.56
N SER A 17 -1.85 -13.80 -11.99
CA SER A 17 -1.65 -12.80 -13.03
C SER A 17 -1.34 -11.41 -12.45
N ALA A 18 -1.83 -11.12 -11.24
CA ALA A 18 -1.56 -9.86 -10.55
C ALA A 18 -1.57 -10.01 -9.02
N VAL A 19 -0.86 -9.13 -8.33
CA VAL A 19 -0.80 -9.07 -6.87
C VAL A 19 -1.33 -7.75 -6.38
N PHE A 20 -2.19 -7.76 -5.36
CA PHE A 20 -2.65 -6.54 -4.72
C PHE A 20 -1.54 -5.95 -3.84
N LEU A 21 -1.05 -4.78 -4.22
CA LEU A 21 0.00 -4.05 -3.51
C LEU A 21 -0.51 -2.67 -3.12
N CYS A 22 0.05 -2.11 -2.04
CA CYS A 22 -0.34 -0.82 -1.49
C CYS A 22 0.76 0.23 -1.74
N PRO A 23 0.40 1.51 -1.90
CA PRO A 23 1.37 2.59 -2.03
C PRO A 23 2.44 2.55 -0.92
N ARG A 24 3.72 2.57 -1.33
CA ARG A 24 4.86 2.34 -0.44
C ARG A 24 4.94 3.36 0.68
N ASP A 25 4.78 4.64 0.37
CA ASP A 25 4.99 5.72 1.33
C ASP A 25 3.93 5.66 2.45
N GLU A 26 2.67 5.37 2.10
CA GLU A 26 1.59 5.18 3.06
C GLU A 26 1.79 3.95 3.95
N VAL A 27 2.28 2.83 3.38
CA VAL A 27 2.60 1.62 4.16
C VAL A 27 3.76 1.87 5.14
N LEU A 28 4.84 2.49 4.67
CA LEU A 28 6.01 2.77 5.50
C LEU A 28 5.68 3.74 6.64
N GLU A 29 4.88 4.77 6.38
CA GLU A 29 4.45 5.71 7.41
C GLU A 29 3.55 5.03 8.45
N ALA A 30 2.63 4.17 8.01
CA ALA A 30 1.81 3.38 8.92
C ALA A 30 2.67 2.47 9.82
N MET A 31 3.67 1.79 9.27
CA MET A 31 4.61 0.95 10.04
C MET A 31 5.45 1.78 11.03
N ARG A 32 5.91 2.98 10.62
CA ARG A 32 6.62 3.91 11.49
C ARG A 32 5.77 4.33 12.68
N LEU A 33 4.49 4.70 12.44
CA LEU A 33 3.55 5.06 13.50
C LEU A 33 3.25 3.86 14.42
N GLN A 34 3.09 2.64 13.88
CA GLN A 34 2.93 1.43 14.69
C GLN A 34 4.12 1.21 15.64
N SER A 35 5.35 1.35 15.13
CA SER A 35 6.55 1.24 15.96
C SER A 35 6.60 2.31 17.05
N ALA A 36 6.23 3.56 16.73
CA ALA A 36 6.19 4.66 17.70
C ALA A 36 5.13 4.41 18.80
N ALA A 37 3.94 3.97 18.41
CA ALA A 37 2.88 3.58 19.34
C ALA A 37 3.32 2.45 20.28
N ALA A 38 3.96 1.40 19.73
CA ALA A 38 4.46 0.29 20.51
C ALA A 38 5.48 0.74 21.57
N GLY A 39 6.41 1.63 21.21
CA GLY A 39 7.37 2.20 22.16
C GLY A 39 6.70 2.93 23.32
N LYS A 40 5.62 3.68 23.05
CA LYS A 40 4.86 4.46 24.04
C LYS A 40 3.98 3.58 24.94
N MET A 41 3.48 2.46 24.43
CA MET A 41 2.63 1.52 25.16
C MET A 41 3.41 0.48 25.99
N GLY A 42 4.73 0.66 26.16
CA GLY A 42 5.55 -0.23 26.99
C GLY A 42 6.24 -1.36 26.24
N GLY A 43 6.33 -1.27 24.91
CA GLY A 43 7.36 -1.98 24.14
C GLY A 43 7.27 -3.50 24.18
N ILE A 44 6.08 -4.09 24.14
CA ILE A 44 5.94 -5.53 23.82
C ILE A 44 6.29 -5.73 22.34
N SER A 45 7.58 -5.65 22.04
CA SER A 45 8.20 -6.09 20.80
C SER A 45 8.36 -7.60 20.88
N SER A 46 7.29 -8.35 20.63
CA SER A 46 7.46 -9.77 20.31
C SER A 46 7.94 -9.82 18.86
N GLY A 47 9.22 -10.11 18.65
CA GLY A 47 9.86 -10.25 17.33
C GLY A 47 9.29 -11.35 16.42
N LEU A 48 8.13 -11.92 16.75
CA LEU A 48 7.37 -12.88 15.96
C LEU A 48 5.86 -12.67 16.26
N GLY A 49 5.09 -12.23 15.27
CA GLY A 49 3.71 -12.71 15.09
C GLY A 49 2.51 -12.02 15.77
N LEU A 50 2.64 -11.08 16.72
CA LEU A 50 1.44 -10.41 17.29
C LEU A 50 0.84 -9.29 16.42
N TRP A 51 1.57 -8.85 15.38
CA TRP A 51 1.13 -7.80 14.44
C TRP A 51 0.79 -8.35 13.05
N GLY A 52 0.38 -9.62 12.97
CA GLY A 52 0.14 -10.35 11.71
C GLY A 52 -1.02 -9.84 10.84
N SER A 53 -1.85 -8.92 11.34
CA SER A 53 -2.76 -8.14 10.48
C SER A 53 -3.09 -6.78 11.11
N PRO A 54 -3.01 -5.67 10.35
CA PRO A 54 -3.34 -4.33 10.83
C PRO A 54 -4.75 -4.16 11.44
N GLY A 55 -5.68 -5.09 11.20
CA GLY A 55 -7.05 -5.05 11.73
C GLY A 55 -7.17 -5.46 13.20
N TRP A 56 -6.31 -6.36 13.71
CA TRP A 56 -6.46 -6.90 15.06
C TRP A 56 -5.88 -6.03 16.17
N VAL A 57 -4.90 -5.16 15.90
CA VAL A 57 -4.38 -4.29 16.97
C VAL A 57 -5.34 -3.16 17.32
N VAL A 58 -6.12 -2.65 16.36
CA VAL A 58 -7.23 -1.73 16.70
C VAL A 58 -8.49 -2.49 17.13
N GLY A 59 -8.78 -3.66 16.57
CA GLY A 59 -9.94 -4.47 16.97
C GLY A 59 -9.81 -5.16 18.34
N GLY A 60 -8.61 -5.58 18.72
CA GLY A 60 -8.32 -6.32 19.96
C GLY A 60 -7.95 -5.44 21.14
N MET A 61 -7.42 -4.23 20.91
CA MET A 61 -7.20 -3.25 21.98
C MET A 61 -8.51 -2.61 22.47
N LEU A 62 -9.62 -2.71 21.71
CA LEU A 62 -10.96 -2.33 22.17
C LEU A 62 -11.62 -3.40 23.07
N ALA A 63 -10.84 -4.27 23.71
CA ALA A 63 -11.29 -4.96 24.93
C ALA A 63 -11.26 -3.93 26.09
N VAL A 64 -12.34 -3.16 26.19
CA VAL A 64 -12.54 -1.99 27.06
C VAL A 64 -12.14 -2.20 28.54
N GLY A 65 -12.09 -3.45 29.03
CA GLY A 65 -11.81 -3.75 30.44
C GLY A 65 -10.34 -3.65 30.91
N ALA A 66 -9.34 -3.84 30.03
CA ALA A 66 -7.91 -3.76 30.43
C ALA A 66 -7.30 -2.36 30.23
N LEU A 67 -7.97 -1.52 29.44
CA LEU A 67 -7.50 -0.18 29.07
C LEU A 67 -7.54 0.79 30.25
N GLU A 68 -8.54 0.72 31.13
CA GLU A 68 -8.72 1.73 32.19
C GLU A 68 -7.58 1.77 33.22
N ALA A 69 -7.00 0.62 33.56
CA ALA A 69 -5.88 0.54 34.50
C ALA A 69 -4.55 1.07 33.91
N LEU A 70 -4.32 0.85 32.62
CA LEU A 70 -3.10 1.27 31.90
C LEU A 70 -3.19 2.69 31.33
N ALA A 71 -4.40 3.16 31.01
CA ALA A 71 -4.69 4.50 30.52
C ALA A 71 -4.46 5.61 31.55
N SER A 72 -4.15 5.26 32.81
CA SER A 72 -3.71 6.22 33.83
C SER A 72 -2.35 6.87 33.49
N LYS A 73 -1.56 6.28 32.58
CA LYS A 73 -0.27 6.82 32.13
C LYS A 73 -0.43 7.65 30.85
N SER A 74 0.02 8.90 30.86
CA SER A 74 -0.06 9.82 29.70
C SER A 74 0.61 9.25 28.44
N ALA A 75 1.75 8.58 28.57
CA ALA A 75 2.44 7.94 27.45
C ALA A 75 1.59 6.83 26.79
N TYR A 76 0.76 6.13 27.57
CA TYR A 76 -0.13 5.11 27.03
C TYR A 76 -1.25 5.74 26.17
N LYS A 77 -1.84 6.84 26.64
CA LYS A 77 -2.85 7.60 25.85
C LYS A 77 -2.27 8.11 24.53
N GLU A 78 -1.08 8.70 24.58
CA GLU A 78 -0.35 9.13 23.38
C GLU A 78 -0.10 7.94 22.43
N GLY A 79 0.28 6.78 22.97
CA GLY A 79 0.46 5.55 22.19
C GLY A 79 -0.82 5.09 21.48
N VAL A 80 -1.98 5.18 22.14
CA VAL A 80 -3.28 4.83 21.55
C VAL A 80 -3.64 5.77 20.39
N GLU A 81 -3.44 7.08 20.55
CA GLU A 81 -3.68 8.05 19.49
C GLU A 81 -2.79 7.79 18.27
N ILE A 82 -1.50 7.51 18.48
CA ILE A 82 -0.57 7.14 17.40
C ILE A 82 -1.01 5.84 16.72
N ALA A 83 -1.48 4.84 17.47
CA ALA A 83 -1.99 3.58 16.91
C ALA A 83 -3.23 3.79 16.03
N GLN A 84 -4.15 4.68 16.43
CA GLN A 84 -5.31 5.06 15.62
C GLN A 84 -4.89 5.73 14.32
N GLN A 85 -3.91 6.66 14.37
CA GLN A 85 -3.35 7.29 13.17
C GLN A 85 -2.71 6.25 12.23
N ALA A 86 -1.97 5.30 12.78
CA ALA A 86 -1.36 4.22 12.01
C ALA A 86 -2.41 3.37 11.29
N ALA A 87 -3.50 3.04 11.99
CA ALA A 87 -4.61 2.28 11.42
C ALA A 87 -5.35 3.04 10.32
N HIS A 88 -5.55 4.35 10.50
CA HIS A 88 -6.09 5.21 9.46
C HIS A 88 -5.18 5.22 8.22
N ARG A 89 -3.87 5.42 8.41
CA ARG A 89 -2.89 5.39 7.31
C ARG A 89 -2.88 4.06 6.56
N MET A 90 -2.90 2.93 7.28
CA MET A 90 -2.96 1.61 6.65
C MET A 90 -4.28 1.39 5.89
N ARG A 91 -5.40 1.92 6.40
CA ARG A 91 -6.68 1.90 5.68
C ARG A 91 -6.58 2.67 4.37
N THR A 92 -6.07 3.89 4.41
CA THR A 92 -5.84 4.71 3.20
C THR A 92 -4.90 4.00 2.22
N ALA A 93 -3.83 3.36 2.69
CA ALA A 93 -2.92 2.58 1.85
C ALA A 93 -3.67 1.45 1.12
N ARG A 94 -4.59 0.75 1.80
CA ARG A 94 -5.42 -0.30 1.19
C ARG A 94 -6.48 0.25 0.24
N GLU A 95 -7.13 1.36 0.57
CA GLU A 95 -8.10 2.04 -0.31
C GLU A 95 -7.43 2.50 -1.62
N ASN A 96 -6.17 2.91 -1.54
CA ASN A 96 -5.36 3.31 -2.69
C ASN A 96 -4.55 2.15 -3.31
N GLY A 97 -4.72 0.93 -2.79
CA GLY A 97 -4.04 -0.26 -3.29
C GLY A 97 -4.54 -0.66 -4.67
N LYS A 98 -3.69 -1.37 -5.42
CA LYS A 98 -3.95 -1.77 -6.80
C LYS A 98 -3.47 -3.20 -7.04
N PHE A 99 -4.16 -3.91 -7.94
CA PHE A 99 -3.61 -5.12 -8.54
C PHE A 99 -2.53 -4.72 -9.54
N ILE A 100 -1.28 -5.10 -9.24
CA ILE A 100 -0.13 -4.89 -10.10
C ILE A 100 0.12 -6.20 -10.86
N PRO A 101 0.15 -6.17 -12.22
CA PRO A 101 0.50 -7.35 -13.00
C PRO A 101 1.85 -7.92 -12.57
N VAL A 102 1.98 -9.25 -12.52
CA VAL A 102 3.24 -9.91 -12.14
C VAL A 102 4.42 -9.44 -12.98
N ALA A 103 4.19 -9.17 -14.28
CA ALA A 103 5.17 -8.60 -15.20
C ALA A 103 5.84 -7.31 -14.69
N ASN A 104 5.13 -6.58 -13.83
CA ASN A 104 5.52 -5.25 -13.35
C ASN A 104 5.94 -5.26 -11.88
N ILE A 105 6.23 -6.45 -11.34
CA ILE A 105 6.74 -6.64 -9.99
C ILE A 105 8.20 -7.08 -10.08
N SER A 106 9.05 -6.33 -9.39
CA SER A 106 10.46 -6.67 -9.17
C SER A 106 10.65 -7.31 -7.80
N GLY A 107 11.74 -8.08 -7.62
CA GLY A 107 12.02 -8.77 -6.36
C GLY A 107 11.31 -10.12 -6.22
N LEU A 108 10.64 -10.61 -7.26
CA LEU A 108 9.91 -11.88 -7.24
C LEU A 108 10.83 -13.08 -6.99
N GLU A 109 12.13 -12.97 -7.23
CA GLU A 109 13.13 -13.97 -6.88
C GLU A 109 13.28 -14.19 -5.36
N SER A 110 12.87 -13.21 -4.53
CA SER A 110 12.83 -13.37 -3.09
C SER A 110 11.54 -14.09 -2.67
N PRO A 111 11.64 -15.14 -1.82
CA PRO A 111 10.47 -15.83 -1.29
C PRO A 111 9.71 -14.99 -0.27
N GLN A 112 10.13 -13.77 0.05
CA GLN A 112 9.44 -12.89 0.98
C GLN A 112 8.69 -11.79 0.20
N PRO A 113 7.33 -11.75 0.24
CA PRO A 113 6.55 -10.74 -0.46
C PRO A 113 6.84 -9.30 -0.02
N THR A 114 7.46 -9.13 1.15
CA THR A 114 7.93 -7.84 1.66
C THR A 114 9.05 -7.23 0.82
N ASP A 115 9.78 -8.05 0.06
CA ASP A 115 10.87 -7.59 -0.81
C ASP A 115 10.36 -7.21 -2.20
N TRP A 116 9.09 -7.50 -2.49
CA TRP A 116 8.50 -7.25 -3.79
C TRP A 116 8.13 -5.78 -3.97
N VAL A 117 8.44 -5.24 -5.14
CA VAL A 117 8.12 -3.86 -5.52
C VAL A 117 7.39 -3.86 -6.85
N GLY A 118 6.12 -3.50 -6.80
CA GLY A 118 5.27 -3.29 -7.96
C GLY A 118 5.36 -1.87 -8.48
N ARG A 119 5.41 -1.73 -9.81
CA ARG A 119 5.31 -0.44 -10.50
C ARG A 119 4.11 -0.48 -11.44
N PRO A 120 3.02 0.24 -11.17
CA PRO A 120 1.86 0.20 -12.03
C PRO A 120 2.20 0.68 -13.45
N GLU A 121 1.63 0.02 -14.45
CA GLU A 121 1.51 0.62 -15.77
C GLU A 121 0.35 1.61 -15.76
N GLY A 122 0.58 2.81 -16.28
CA GLY A 122 -0.49 3.78 -16.51
C GLY A 122 -0.18 5.17 -15.98
N ARG A 123 -1.23 5.99 -15.97
CA ARG A 123 -1.14 7.41 -15.61
C ARG A 123 -2.06 7.72 -14.43
N VAL A 124 -1.60 8.54 -13.50
CA VAL A 124 -2.40 9.14 -12.44
C VAL A 124 -3.01 10.43 -12.96
N VAL A 125 -4.30 10.65 -12.69
CA VAL A 125 -4.95 11.95 -12.91
C VAL A 125 -4.68 12.82 -11.68
N VAL A 126 -3.95 13.91 -11.88
CA VAL A 126 -3.78 14.99 -10.91
C VAL A 126 -4.74 16.10 -11.29
N ARG A 127 -5.71 16.38 -10.42
CA ARG A 127 -6.60 17.54 -10.59
C ARG A 127 -5.87 18.80 -10.20
N VAL A 128 -5.86 19.76 -11.12
CA VAL A 128 -5.13 21.02 -10.99
C VAL A 128 -6.05 22.23 -10.82
N ASN A 129 -7.37 22.05 -10.93
CA ASN A 129 -8.37 23.08 -10.63
C ASN A 129 -8.05 24.47 -11.23
N GLY A 130 -7.91 24.53 -12.56
CA GLY A 130 -7.82 25.79 -13.27
C GLY A 130 -6.44 26.45 -13.29
N VAL A 131 -5.38 25.65 -13.23
CA VAL A 131 -4.01 26.17 -13.39
C VAL A 131 -3.83 26.71 -14.82
N PRO A 132 -3.32 27.95 -14.98
CA PRO A 132 -2.95 28.48 -16.29
C PRO A 132 -1.84 27.63 -16.91
N LEU A 133 -1.92 27.36 -18.21
CA LEU A 133 -0.93 26.53 -18.93
C LEU A 133 0.53 27.01 -18.75
N ALA A 134 0.74 28.31 -18.59
CA ALA A 134 2.05 28.91 -18.35
C ALA A 134 2.68 28.54 -16.99
N GLN A 135 1.91 27.97 -16.06
CA GLN A 135 2.36 27.60 -14.71
C GLN A 135 2.57 26.08 -14.55
N VAL A 136 2.39 25.30 -15.61
CA VAL A 136 2.51 23.83 -15.56
C VAL A 136 3.90 23.40 -15.21
N ASP A 137 4.92 23.97 -15.85
CA ASP A 137 6.31 23.58 -15.60
C ASP A 137 6.71 23.89 -14.15
N ALA A 138 6.27 25.04 -13.63
CA ALA A 138 6.49 25.43 -12.23
C ALA A 138 5.76 24.48 -11.26
N LEU A 139 4.53 24.08 -11.57
CA LEU A 139 3.78 23.11 -10.78
C LEU A 139 4.44 21.73 -10.83
N CYS A 140 4.91 21.30 -12.00
CA CYS A 140 5.58 20.02 -12.18
C CYS A 140 6.87 19.99 -11.37
N ALA A 141 7.68 21.04 -11.46
CA ALA A 141 8.89 21.19 -10.65
C ALA A 141 8.59 21.18 -9.14
N ALA A 142 7.54 21.88 -8.69
CA ALA A 142 7.15 21.93 -7.28
C ALA A 142 6.68 20.58 -6.72
N ASN A 143 6.20 19.68 -7.59
CA ASN A 143 5.67 18.37 -7.20
C ASN A 143 6.57 17.20 -7.63
N GLY A 144 7.77 17.47 -8.15
CA GLY A 144 8.68 16.43 -8.63
C GLY A 144 8.13 15.63 -9.81
N ILE A 145 7.24 16.23 -10.60
CA ILE A 145 6.63 15.62 -11.78
C ILE A 145 7.51 15.95 -12.98
N ASP A 146 7.87 14.93 -13.77
CA ASP A 146 8.53 15.15 -15.05
C ASP A 146 7.54 15.76 -16.06
N PRO A 147 7.76 16.99 -16.57
CA PRO A 147 6.88 17.62 -17.55
C PRO A 147 6.66 16.78 -18.81
N ALA A 148 7.62 15.94 -19.20
CA ALA A 148 7.49 15.05 -20.37
C ALA A 148 6.42 13.96 -20.17
N THR A 149 6.03 13.70 -18.93
CA THR A 149 5.02 12.70 -18.58
C THR A 149 3.60 13.27 -18.46
N VAL A 150 3.44 14.59 -18.61
CA VAL A 150 2.18 15.32 -18.40
C VAL A 150 1.34 15.36 -19.68
N TYR A 151 0.11 14.86 -19.58
CA TYR A 151 -0.91 15.01 -20.63
C TYR A 151 -2.03 15.90 -20.13
N VAL A 152 -2.36 16.91 -20.94
CA VAL A 152 -3.25 18.00 -20.57
C VAL A 152 -4.63 17.76 -21.15
N HIS A 153 -5.65 17.66 -20.30
CA HIS A 153 -7.03 17.76 -20.76
C HIS A 153 -7.45 19.24 -20.78
N ARG A 154 -7.69 19.80 -21.97
CA ARG A 154 -8.05 21.21 -22.12
C ARG A 154 -9.54 21.41 -21.85
N GLY A 155 -9.87 22.21 -20.84
CA GLY A 155 -11.20 22.76 -20.61
C GLY A 155 -11.23 24.24 -21.03
N LEU A 156 -12.35 24.68 -21.59
CA LEU A 156 -12.57 26.09 -21.94
C LEU A 156 -13.53 26.69 -20.91
N ILE A 157 -13.03 27.61 -20.07
CA ILE A 157 -13.84 28.34 -19.10
C ILE A 157 -13.77 29.83 -19.45
N GLY A 158 -14.85 30.36 -20.02
CA GLY A 158 -14.89 31.72 -20.55
C GLY A 158 -13.99 31.87 -21.79
N THR A 159 -13.01 32.78 -21.76
CA THR A 159 -12.02 32.99 -22.85
C THR A 159 -10.63 32.42 -22.53
N LYS A 160 -10.46 31.76 -21.38
CA LYS A 160 -9.17 31.23 -20.93
C LYS A 160 -9.16 29.70 -21.05
N PHE A 161 -8.08 29.18 -21.63
CA PHE A 161 -7.76 27.76 -21.54
C PHE A 161 -7.27 27.49 -20.13
N LEU A 162 -8.07 26.74 -19.36
CA LEU A 162 -7.73 26.33 -18.01
C LEU A 162 -7.49 24.82 -18.00
N MET A 163 -6.57 24.38 -17.15
CA MET A 163 -6.28 22.97 -16.97
C MET A 163 -7.04 22.45 -15.76
N ASP A 164 -7.94 21.53 -16.01
CA ASP A 164 -8.68 20.87 -14.93
C ASP A 164 -7.97 19.59 -14.48
N GLU A 165 -7.30 18.90 -15.42
CA GLU A 165 -6.65 17.61 -15.17
C GLU A 165 -5.32 17.45 -15.92
N ILE A 166 -4.34 16.91 -15.20
CA ILE A 166 -3.03 16.48 -15.71
C ILE A 166 -2.94 14.96 -15.53
N ARG A 167 -2.57 14.22 -16.58
CA ARG A 167 -2.24 12.79 -16.45
C ARG A 167 -0.73 12.62 -16.44
N VAL A 168 -0.17 12.04 -15.38
CA VAL A 168 1.28 11.79 -15.21
C VAL A 168 1.55 10.30 -15.10
N ALA A 169 2.72 9.83 -15.53
CA ALA A 169 3.10 8.44 -15.31
C ALA A 169 3.05 8.12 -13.80
N ASP A 170 2.42 7.00 -13.41
CA ASP A 170 2.39 6.59 -12.01
C ASP A 170 3.76 6.00 -11.63
N THR A 171 4.66 6.84 -11.13
CA THR A 171 6.02 6.46 -10.73
C THR A 171 6.10 5.94 -9.29
N ARG A 172 4.97 5.85 -8.58
CA ARG A 172 4.93 5.39 -7.21
C ARG A 172 5.25 3.89 -7.15
N ASN A 173 6.01 3.52 -6.12
CA ASN A 173 6.25 2.13 -5.80
C ASN A 173 5.11 1.60 -4.94
N PHE A 174 4.70 0.36 -5.20
CA PHE A 174 3.71 -0.36 -4.42
C PHE A 174 4.36 -1.59 -3.79
N ILE A 175 4.06 -1.84 -2.53
CA ILE A 175 4.65 -2.94 -1.75
C ILE A 175 3.57 -3.75 -1.03
N HIS A 176 3.96 -4.93 -0.57
CA HIS A 176 3.13 -5.73 0.33
C HIS A 176 3.05 -5.07 1.72
N THR A 177 1.93 -5.25 2.41
CA THR A 177 1.70 -4.64 3.73
C THR A 177 2.40 -5.36 4.91
N GLY A 178 3.13 -6.44 4.64
CA GLY A 178 3.81 -7.26 5.65
C GLY A 178 2.90 -8.27 6.36
N THR A 179 1.66 -8.46 5.89
CA THR A 179 0.75 -9.49 6.42
C THR A 179 1.13 -10.89 5.97
N GLU A 180 0.61 -11.91 6.66
CA GLU A 180 0.81 -13.30 6.23
C GLU A 180 0.00 -13.69 4.98
N PHE A 181 -1.00 -12.86 4.61
CA PHE A 181 -1.85 -13.09 3.44
C PHE A 181 -1.41 -12.22 2.26
N LEU A 182 -1.45 -12.83 1.08
CA LEU A 182 -1.29 -12.22 -0.22
C LEU A 182 -2.64 -12.23 -0.92
N THR A 183 -3.17 -11.06 -1.28
CA THR A 183 -4.36 -10.96 -2.13
C THR A 183 -3.90 -10.94 -3.58
N VAL A 184 -4.38 -11.88 -4.39
CA VAL A 184 -3.91 -12.12 -5.76
C VAL A 184 -5.09 -12.23 -6.72
N LEU A 185 -4.84 -11.96 -7.99
CA LEU A 185 -5.74 -12.24 -9.09
C LEU A 185 -5.27 -13.51 -9.80
N SER A 186 -6.16 -14.49 -9.93
CA SER A 186 -5.91 -15.77 -10.59
C SER A 186 -7.14 -16.14 -11.41
N ASP A 187 -6.99 -16.40 -12.70
CA ASP A 187 -8.08 -16.73 -13.62
C ASP A 187 -9.28 -15.75 -13.58
N GLY A 188 -9.01 -14.47 -13.30
CA GLY A 188 -10.02 -13.41 -13.17
C GLY A 188 -10.71 -13.36 -11.79
N GLU A 189 -10.40 -14.28 -10.89
CA GLU A 189 -10.92 -14.32 -9.52
C GLU A 189 -9.92 -13.73 -8.52
N VAL A 190 -10.45 -13.05 -7.49
CA VAL A 190 -9.65 -12.53 -6.39
C VAL A 190 -9.55 -13.58 -5.29
N ILE A 191 -8.33 -14.00 -4.98
CA ILE A 191 -8.05 -15.07 -4.02
C ILE A 191 -7.10 -14.54 -2.95
N GLN A 192 -7.29 -14.96 -1.70
CA GLN A 192 -6.32 -14.76 -0.64
C GLN A 192 -5.51 -16.02 -0.41
N VAL A 193 -4.20 -15.90 -0.53
CA VAL A 193 -3.24 -16.97 -0.27
C VAL A 193 -2.49 -16.62 1.00
N ARG A 194 -2.48 -17.55 1.97
CA ARG A 194 -1.57 -17.44 3.10
C ARG A 194 -0.18 -17.80 2.62
N TRP A 195 0.75 -16.85 2.65
CA TRP A 195 2.07 -17.04 2.06
C TRP A 195 2.90 -18.13 2.76
N THR A 196 2.66 -18.33 4.06
CA THR A 196 3.28 -19.43 4.83
C THR A 196 2.83 -20.82 4.39
N ASP A 197 1.75 -20.94 3.61
CA ASP A 197 1.30 -22.20 3.02
C ASP A 197 1.86 -22.44 1.61
N VAL A 198 2.65 -21.50 1.08
CA VAL A 198 3.33 -21.64 -0.22
C VAL A 198 4.65 -22.38 -0.02
N THR A 199 4.74 -23.61 -0.53
CA THR A 199 5.99 -24.40 -0.44
C THR A 199 6.95 -24.14 -1.60
N THR A 200 6.43 -23.75 -2.76
CA THR A 200 7.23 -23.47 -3.96
C THR A 200 6.49 -22.47 -4.84
N TYR A 201 7.24 -21.61 -5.53
CA TYR A 201 6.70 -20.75 -6.56
C TYR A 201 7.76 -20.54 -7.64
N THR A 202 7.31 -20.25 -8.85
CA THR A 202 8.18 -20.01 -10.00
C THR A 202 7.63 -18.85 -10.83
N CYS A 203 8.52 -18.01 -11.33
CA CYS A 203 8.15 -16.94 -12.25
C CYS A 203 8.30 -17.45 -13.68
N HIS A 204 7.22 -17.44 -14.46
CA HIS A 204 7.26 -17.77 -15.88
C HIS A 204 7.17 -16.48 -16.70
N PRO A 205 8.11 -16.22 -17.62
CA PRO A 205 8.08 -15.05 -18.50
C PRO A 205 6.79 -14.97 -19.34
#